data_AF-A0A452GW09-F1
#
_entry.id   AF-A0A452GW09-F1
#
_cell.length_a   1.000
_cell.length_b   1.000
_cell.length_c   1.000
_cell.angle_alpha   90.00
_cell.angle_beta   90.00
_cell.angle_gamma   90.00
#
_symmetry.space_group_name_H-M   'P 1'
#
loop_
_entity.id
_entity.type
_entity.pdbx_description
1 polymer ?
#
loop_
_entity_poly.entity_id
_entity_poly.type
_entity_poly.pdbx_seq_one_letter_code
_entity_poly.pdbx_strand_id
1 'polypeptide(L)'
;MAAAAAAPTVFLLMVNGQIESAQFPAFDELYCKYCFVYGHDWAPTTGLEEGISQITCKNRDAQQALVWNFPIDITFKSTNPSGWPQIVVSVYGPDLFGNDVVRGYGAVHVPFTPGSHRRTIPMFVPESTSKLQKITSWLMGRHPEFTDPKVVAQGEGREVITVRSQGFVTISFNVVTKDMKKLGYDVSPSDMQNP
;
A
#
# COMPACT_ATOMS: atom_id res chain seq x y z
N MET A 1 3.27 -40.36 -28.84
CA MET A 1 2.92 -38.95 -29.11
C MET A 1 2.51 -38.35 -27.78
N ALA A 2 3.41 -37.64 -27.09
CA ALA A 2 3.09 -37.06 -25.77
C ALA A 2 2.15 -35.86 -25.98
N ALA A 3 0.99 -35.88 -25.34
CA ALA A 3 0.13 -34.72 -25.28
C ALA A 3 0.91 -33.60 -24.58
N ALA A 4 1.19 -32.51 -25.29
CA ALA A 4 1.67 -31.29 -24.66
C ALA A 4 0.59 -30.86 -23.68
N ALA A 5 0.86 -30.96 -22.37
CA ALA A 5 -0.01 -30.40 -21.35
C ALA A 5 -0.19 -28.92 -21.70
N ALA A 6 -1.43 -28.50 -21.94
CA ALA A 6 -1.73 -27.09 -22.20
C ALA A 6 -1.17 -26.27 -21.03
N ALA A 7 -0.34 -25.27 -21.32
CA ALA A 7 0.18 -24.39 -20.30
C ALA A 7 -1.00 -23.82 -19.49
N PRO A 8 -0.89 -23.75 -18.15
CA PRO A 8 -1.96 -23.23 -17.32
C PRO A 8 -2.32 -21.82 -17.81
N THR A 9 -3.62 -21.59 -18.05
CA THR A 9 -4.12 -20.30 -18.48
C THR A 9 -3.92 -19.30 -17.34
N VAL A 10 -3.12 -18.26 -17.58
CA VAL A 10 -2.86 -17.18 -16.62
C VAL A 10 -3.47 -15.88 -17.14
N PHE A 11 -3.78 -14.98 -16.22
CA PHE A 11 -4.06 -13.59 -16.53
C PHE A 11 -2.92 -12.71 -16.01
N LEU A 12 -2.80 -11.50 -16.57
CA LEU A 12 -1.86 -10.48 -16.10
C LEU A 12 -2.61 -9.29 -15.52
N LEU A 13 -2.03 -8.72 -14.47
CA LEU A 13 -2.44 -7.47 -13.84
C LEU A 13 -1.25 -6.52 -13.84
N MET A 14 -1.31 -5.47 -14.66
CA MET A 14 -0.35 -4.39 -14.65
C MET A 14 -0.89 -3.24 -13.81
N VAL A 15 -0.07 -2.75 -12.90
CA VAL A 15 -0.39 -1.67 -11.96
C VAL A 15 0.69 -0.61 -12.11
N ASN A 16 0.31 0.54 -12.65
CA ASN A 16 1.15 1.72 -12.72
C ASN A 16 0.50 2.88 -11.96
N GLY A 17 1.26 3.94 -11.68
CA GLY A 17 0.73 5.10 -10.97
C GLY A 17 1.76 5.75 -10.07
N GLN A 18 1.30 6.36 -8.99
CA GLN A 18 2.15 7.09 -8.05
C GLN A 18 1.49 7.31 -6.70
N ILE A 19 2.31 7.37 -5.66
CA ILE A 19 1.96 7.96 -4.37
C ILE A 19 2.10 9.48 -4.54
N GLU A 20 0.97 10.15 -4.75
CA GLU A 20 0.92 11.57 -5.09
C GLU A 20 1.40 12.43 -3.91
N SER A 21 0.69 12.31 -2.79
CA SER A 21 0.83 13.23 -1.67
C SER A 21 0.30 12.67 -0.35
N ALA A 22 0.66 13.29 0.76
CA ALA A 22 0.03 13.07 2.06
C ALA A 22 -0.36 14.36 2.78
N GLN A 23 -1.28 14.19 3.72
CA GLN A 23 -1.72 15.21 4.66
C GLN A 23 -1.54 14.66 6.07
N PHE A 24 -0.55 15.17 6.78
CA PHE A 24 -0.28 14.86 8.19
C PHE A 24 -0.28 16.16 8.99
N PRO A 25 -1.34 16.48 9.75
CA PRO A 25 -1.44 17.77 10.44
C PRO A 25 -0.27 18.05 11.39
N ALA A 26 0.16 17.03 12.15
CA ALA A 26 1.15 17.18 13.22
C ALA A 26 2.61 16.92 12.82
N PHE A 27 2.89 16.49 11.58
CA PHE A 27 4.23 16.07 11.16
C PHE A 27 4.65 16.73 9.86
N ASP A 28 5.96 16.91 9.69
CA ASP A 28 6.62 17.44 8.50
C ASP A 28 7.91 16.65 8.24
N GLU A 29 8.59 16.90 7.13
CA GLU A 29 9.82 16.21 6.73
C GLU A 29 9.61 14.69 6.63
N LEU A 30 8.65 14.30 5.79
CA LEU A 30 8.21 12.90 5.69
C LEU A 30 8.72 12.24 4.41
N TYR A 31 9.03 10.96 4.51
CA TYR A 31 9.16 10.05 3.37
C TYR A 31 8.22 8.86 3.55
N CYS A 32 7.93 8.17 2.46
CA CYS A 32 7.12 6.96 2.48
C CYS A 32 7.90 5.76 1.94
N LYS A 33 7.56 4.59 2.47
CA LYS A 33 7.92 3.29 1.92
C LYS A 33 6.63 2.62 1.47
N TYR A 34 6.66 1.94 0.34
CA TYR A 34 5.57 1.05 -0.05
C TYR A 34 6.07 -0.36 -0.23
N CYS A 35 5.17 -1.33 -0.06
CA CYS A 35 5.36 -2.69 -0.51
C CYS A 35 4.03 -3.30 -0.98
N PHE A 36 4.10 -4.24 -1.91
CA PHE A 36 2.94 -5.03 -2.32
C PHE A 36 2.80 -6.29 -1.46
N VAL A 37 1.56 -6.60 -1.09
CA VAL A 37 1.16 -7.83 -0.40
C VAL A 37 0.12 -8.54 -1.25
N TYR A 38 0.33 -9.83 -1.48
CA TYR A 38 -0.49 -10.62 -2.40
C TYR A 38 -0.47 -12.10 -1.99
N GLY A 39 -1.45 -12.87 -2.47
CA GLY A 39 -1.61 -14.29 -2.20
C GLY A 39 -0.60 -15.16 -2.93
N HIS A 40 -0.49 -16.42 -2.51
CA HIS A 40 0.50 -17.38 -3.02
C HIS A 40 0.44 -17.66 -4.54
N ASP A 41 -0.71 -17.50 -5.17
CA ASP A 41 -0.89 -17.72 -6.61
C ASP A 41 -0.38 -16.54 -7.46
N TRP A 42 -0.25 -15.36 -6.83
CA TRP A 42 0.25 -14.16 -7.50
C TRP A 42 1.76 -14.18 -7.56
N ALA A 43 2.30 -13.97 -8.75
CA ALA A 43 3.74 -13.85 -8.96
C ALA A 43 4.07 -12.52 -9.67
N PRO A 44 4.94 -11.68 -9.10
CA PRO A 44 5.45 -10.50 -9.79
C PRO A 44 6.30 -10.95 -10.99
N THR A 45 6.09 -10.32 -12.14
CA THR A 45 6.83 -10.61 -13.38
C THR A 45 7.81 -9.52 -13.74
N THR A 46 7.45 -8.26 -13.49
CA THR A 46 8.24 -7.07 -13.82
C THR A 46 7.89 -5.93 -12.86
N GLY A 47 8.80 -4.96 -12.73
CA GLY A 47 8.61 -3.79 -11.87
C GLY A 47 9.12 -4.00 -10.44
N LEU A 48 8.72 -3.10 -9.54
CA LEU A 48 9.23 -3.06 -8.16
C LEU A 48 8.12 -3.40 -7.17
N GLU A 49 8.37 -4.42 -6.35
CA GLU A 49 7.47 -4.84 -5.26
C GLU A 49 7.48 -3.89 -4.07
N GLU A 50 8.59 -3.18 -3.88
CA GLU A 50 8.79 -2.22 -2.79
C GLU A 50 9.59 -1.02 -3.27
N GLY A 51 9.43 0.11 -2.58
CA GLY A 51 10.13 1.35 -2.90
C GLY A 51 10.15 2.31 -1.73
N ILE A 52 11.14 3.22 -1.74
CA ILE A 52 11.33 4.26 -0.73
C ILE A 52 11.39 5.61 -1.46
N SER A 53 10.55 6.55 -1.05
CA SER A 53 10.51 7.89 -1.64
C SER A 53 11.62 8.79 -1.10
N GLN A 54 11.78 9.94 -1.74
CA GLN A 54 12.49 11.07 -1.16
C GLN A 54 11.79 11.60 0.11
N ILE A 55 12.54 12.31 0.94
CA ILE A 55 12.01 13.15 2.02
C ILE A 55 11.42 14.42 1.40
N THR A 56 10.24 14.83 1.84
CA THR A 56 9.55 16.05 1.39
C THR A 56 9.07 16.85 2.59
N CYS A 57 8.94 18.16 2.40
CA CYS A 57 8.40 19.09 3.40
C CYS A 57 7.03 19.59 2.96
N LYS A 58 6.23 20.05 3.92
CA LYS A 58 4.93 20.68 3.67
C LYS A 58 5.12 21.91 2.78
N ASN A 59 4.24 22.02 1.78
CA ASN A 59 4.17 23.25 1.02
C ASN A 59 3.66 24.42 1.89
N ARG A 60 4.00 25.66 1.51
CA ARG A 60 3.52 26.89 2.17
C ARG A 60 2.10 27.28 1.78
N ASP A 61 1.42 26.43 1.01
CA ASP A 61 0.03 26.63 0.62
C ASP A 61 -0.93 26.35 1.79
N ALA A 62 -2.20 26.73 1.62
CA ALA A 62 -3.22 26.52 2.64
C ALA A 62 -3.51 25.04 2.93
N GLN A 63 -3.13 24.13 2.02
CA GLN A 63 -3.37 22.69 2.16
C GLN A 63 -2.24 22.00 2.93
N GLN A 64 -1.05 22.63 3.02
CA GLN A 64 0.13 22.11 3.70
C GLN A 64 0.40 20.64 3.37
N ALA A 65 0.23 20.29 2.09
CA ALA A 65 0.39 18.93 1.61
C ALA A 65 1.87 18.58 1.44
N LEU A 66 2.20 17.32 1.73
CA LEU A 66 3.49 16.71 1.45
C LEU A 66 3.39 16.03 0.08
N VAL A 67 4.18 16.45 -0.90
CA VAL A 67 4.10 15.92 -2.27
C VAL A 67 5.32 15.05 -2.54
N TRP A 68 5.08 13.80 -2.96
CA TRP A 68 6.13 12.87 -3.37
C TRP A 68 6.10 12.58 -4.86
N ASN A 69 4.92 12.39 -5.45
CA ASN A 69 4.76 11.85 -6.81
C ASN A 69 5.66 10.60 -7.04
N PHE A 70 5.71 9.72 -6.04
CA PHE A 70 6.62 8.59 -6.04
C PHE A 70 6.05 7.47 -6.90
N PRO A 71 6.75 7.02 -7.97
CA PRO A 71 6.18 6.11 -8.95
C PRO A 71 5.89 4.73 -8.38
N ILE A 72 4.81 4.12 -8.89
CA ILE A 72 4.44 2.73 -8.68
C ILE A 72 4.40 2.08 -10.06
N ASP A 73 5.12 0.97 -10.23
CA ASP A 73 5.07 0.17 -11.45
C ASP A 73 5.39 -1.30 -11.14
N ILE A 74 4.40 -2.17 -11.35
CA ILE A 74 4.52 -3.61 -11.16
C ILE A 74 3.55 -4.35 -12.08
N THR A 75 3.95 -5.51 -12.57
CA THR A 75 3.05 -6.45 -13.25
C THR A 75 3.06 -7.78 -12.52
N PHE A 76 1.87 -8.32 -12.30
CA PHE A 76 1.65 -9.64 -11.74
C PHE A 76 1.08 -10.60 -12.78
N LYS A 77 1.36 -11.89 -12.59
CA LYS A 77 0.66 -13.00 -13.21
C LYS A 77 -0.04 -13.84 -12.14
N SER A 78 -1.18 -14.40 -12.48
CA SER A 78 -1.96 -15.27 -11.58
C SER A 78 -2.92 -16.16 -12.38
N THR A 79 -3.35 -17.27 -11.79
CA THR A 79 -4.37 -18.18 -12.30
C THR A 79 -5.75 -17.91 -11.71
N ASN A 80 -5.85 -17.25 -10.54
CA ASN A 80 -7.11 -16.95 -9.88
C ASN A 80 -7.03 -15.66 -9.00
N PRO A 81 -8.13 -14.93 -8.80
CA PRO A 81 -8.10 -13.63 -8.12
C PRO A 81 -7.92 -13.70 -6.59
N SER A 82 -7.81 -14.90 -5.99
CA SER A 82 -7.69 -15.06 -4.54
C SER A 82 -6.40 -14.45 -4.02
N GLY A 83 -6.47 -13.72 -2.90
CA GLY A 83 -5.33 -12.99 -2.35
C GLY A 83 -4.91 -11.80 -3.22
N TRP A 84 -5.90 -11.09 -3.79
CA TRP A 84 -5.70 -9.94 -4.66
C TRP A 84 -4.65 -8.93 -4.12
N PRO A 85 -3.77 -8.37 -4.98
CA PRO A 85 -2.72 -7.49 -4.53
C PRO A 85 -3.23 -6.25 -3.78
N GLN A 86 -2.54 -5.95 -2.69
CA GLN A 86 -2.69 -4.74 -1.90
C GLN A 86 -1.37 -3.98 -1.89
N ILE A 87 -1.44 -2.66 -1.87
CA ILE A 87 -0.29 -1.82 -1.55
C ILE A 87 -0.38 -1.40 -0.09
N VAL A 88 0.70 -1.63 0.64
CA VAL A 88 0.91 -1.12 2.01
C VAL A 88 1.84 0.07 1.92
N VAL A 89 1.48 1.16 2.57
CA VAL A 89 2.29 2.37 2.67
C VAL A 89 2.61 2.65 4.13
N SER A 90 3.89 2.89 4.39
CA SER A 90 4.44 3.25 5.69
C SER A 90 5.08 4.62 5.57
N VAL A 91 4.64 5.59 6.37
CA VAL A 91 5.17 6.96 6.37
C VAL A 91 6.07 7.15 7.57
N TYR A 92 7.25 7.72 7.35
CA TYR A 92 8.29 7.94 8.34
C TYR A 92 8.65 9.42 8.41
N GLY A 93 9.13 9.87 9.57
CA GLY A 93 9.70 11.19 9.75
C GLY A 93 10.38 11.36 11.11
N PRO A 94 11.10 12.47 11.31
CA PRO A 94 12.01 12.64 12.45
C PRO A 94 11.26 12.83 13.76
N ASP A 95 11.69 12.16 14.83
CA ASP A 95 11.30 12.44 16.21
C ASP A 95 12.04 13.67 16.79
N LEU A 96 11.78 13.99 18.06
CA LEU A 96 12.43 15.12 18.75
C LEU A 96 13.95 15.01 18.85
N PHE A 97 14.51 13.81 18.64
CA PHE A 97 15.94 13.53 18.67
C PHE A 97 16.52 13.30 17.27
N GLY A 98 15.73 13.48 16.21
CA GLY A 98 16.15 13.30 14.82
C GLY A 98 16.18 11.84 14.35
N ASN A 99 15.61 10.90 15.10
CA ASN A 99 15.46 9.52 14.63
C ASN A 99 14.23 9.40 13.73
N ASP A 100 14.35 8.66 12.63
CA ASP A 100 13.21 8.37 11.77
C ASP A 100 12.27 7.36 12.44
N VAL A 101 11.02 7.78 12.67
CA VAL A 101 9.99 6.96 13.30
C VAL A 101 8.74 6.90 12.44
N VAL A 102 7.99 5.81 12.57
CA VAL A 102 6.75 5.63 11.81
C VAL A 102 5.67 6.60 12.29
N ARG A 103 5.13 7.37 11.34
CA ARG A 103 4.02 8.33 11.52
C ARG A 103 2.67 7.77 11.09
N GLY A 104 2.66 6.69 10.30
CA GLY A 104 1.43 6.03 9.92
C GLY A 104 1.66 4.84 9.00
N TYR A 105 0.80 3.84 9.15
CA TYR A 105 0.61 2.76 8.20
C TYR A 105 -0.76 2.90 7.54
N GLY A 106 -0.84 2.49 6.29
CA GLY A 106 -2.08 2.42 5.55
C GLY A 106 -1.98 1.34 4.50
N ALA A 107 -3.11 0.76 4.10
CA ALA A 107 -3.14 -0.20 3.01
C ALA A 107 -4.42 -0.05 2.20
N VAL A 108 -4.33 -0.37 0.92
CA VAL A 108 -5.49 -0.41 0.01
C VAL A 108 -5.28 -1.51 -1.02
N HIS A 109 -6.36 -2.15 -1.44
CA HIS A 109 -6.34 -3.07 -2.56
C HIS A 109 -6.06 -2.32 -3.87
N VAL A 110 -5.31 -2.95 -4.76
CA VAL A 110 -5.24 -2.51 -6.16
C VAL A 110 -6.67 -2.57 -6.74
N PRO A 111 -7.11 -1.56 -7.51
CA PRO A 111 -8.44 -1.57 -8.13
C PRO A 111 -8.67 -2.82 -8.99
N PHE A 112 -9.87 -3.39 -8.89
CA PHE A 112 -10.27 -4.61 -9.62
C PHE A 112 -10.66 -4.33 -11.08
N THR A 113 -10.99 -3.09 -11.41
CA THR A 113 -11.40 -2.67 -12.75
C THR A 113 -10.24 -1.96 -13.46
N PRO A 114 -9.99 -2.26 -14.75
CA PRO A 114 -9.04 -1.51 -15.55
C PRO A 114 -9.40 -0.02 -15.64
N GLY A 115 -8.39 0.83 -15.73
CA GLY A 115 -8.53 2.28 -15.83
C GLY A 115 -7.79 3.04 -14.74
N SER A 116 -8.04 4.35 -14.69
CA SER A 116 -7.41 5.26 -13.73
C SER A 116 -8.26 5.40 -12.47
N HIS A 117 -7.63 5.26 -11.30
CA HIS A 117 -8.28 5.29 -10.00
C HIS A 117 -7.48 6.14 -9.03
N ARG A 118 -8.16 7.03 -8.32
CA ARG A 118 -7.57 7.76 -7.18
C ARG A 118 -8.13 7.21 -5.88
N ARG A 119 -7.26 6.97 -4.90
CA ARG A 119 -7.62 6.43 -3.58
C ARG A 119 -6.94 7.23 -2.48
N THR A 120 -7.71 7.56 -1.46
CA THR A 120 -7.23 8.20 -0.23
C THR A 120 -7.20 7.15 0.87
N ILE A 121 -6.02 6.89 1.40
CA ILE A 121 -5.75 5.88 2.42
C ILE A 121 -5.66 6.58 3.78
N PRO A 122 -6.51 6.23 4.75
CA PRO A 122 -6.36 6.71 6.12
C PRO A 122 -5.11 6.09 6.75
N MET A 123 -4.29 6.92 7.39
CA MET A 123 -3.03 6.52 7.99
C MET A 123 -3.19 6.39 9.50
N PHE A 124 -2.76 5.26 10.04
CA PHE A 124 -2.92 4.95 11.45
C PHE A 124 -1.63 4.44 12.08
N VAL A 125 -1.46 4.72 13.37
CA VAL A 125 -0.36 4.18 14.19
C VAL A 125 -0.98 3.39 15.34
N PRO A 126 -0.47 2.19 15.67
CA PRO A 126 -0.91 1.47 16.85
C PRO A 126 -0.60 2.28 18.11
N GLU A 127 -1.57 2.44 19.00
CA GLU A 127 -1.33 2.95 20.34
C GLU A 127 -0.93 1.79 21.25
N SER A 128 0.31 1.77 21.75
CA SER A 128 0.67 0.79 22.81
C SER A 128 -0.20 1.03 24.05
N THR A 129 -0.86 -0.02 24.51
CA THR A 129 -1.75 -0.04 25.69
C THR A 129 -1.02 0.20 27.01
N SER A 130 0.32 0.19 27.04
CA SER A 130 1.10 0.30 28.27
C SER A 130 2.08 1.48 28.25
N LYS A 131 1.85 2.47 29.13
CA LYS A 131 2.68 3.68 29.29
C LYS A 131 4.14 3.37 29.64
N LEU A 132 4.41 2.22 30.26
CA LEU A 132 5.76 1.78 30.63
C LEU A 132 6.56 1.27 29.42
N GLN A 133 5.94 0.57 28.44
CA GLN A 133 6.63 0.16 27.21
C GLN A 133 7.01 1.35 26.33
N LYS A 134 6.21 2.43 26.35
CA LYS A 134 6.54 3.69 25.67
C LYS A 134 7.76 4.40 26.29
N ILE A 135 7.90 4.35 27.61
CA ILE A 135 9.05 4.96 28.32
C ILE A 135 10.34 4.16 28.09
N THR A 136 10.27 2.82 28.12
CA THR A 136 11.47 1.98 27.87
C THR A 136 11.90 2.01 26.40
N SER A 137 10.95 2.08 25.46
CA SER A 137 11.22 2.21 24.01
C SER A 137 11.81 3.59 23.65
N TRP A 138 11.31 4.65 24.29
CA TRP A 138 11.85 6.02 24.19
C TRP A 138 13.27 6.12 24.79
N LEU A 139 13.56 5.39 25.88
CA LEU A 139 14.89 5.39 26.52
C LEU A 139 15.92 4.50 25.78
N MET A 140 15.49 3.47 25.05
CA MET A 140 16.38 2.52 24.35
C MET A 140 16.51 2.76 22.83
N GLY A 141 15.85 3.78 22.25
CA GLY A 141 15.94 4.11 20.83
C GLY A 141 15.42 3.01 19.88
N ARG A 142 14.69 2.02 20.40
CA ARG A 142 14.04 0.96 19.62
C ARG A 142 12.55 1.17 19.68
N HIS A 143 12.02 1.90 18.69
CA HIS A 143 10.59 1.94 18.48
C HIS A 143 10.10 0.54 18.08
N PRO A 144 8.99 0.05 18.65
CA PRO A 144 8.31 -1.12 18.11
C PRO A 144 7.76 -0.74 16.73
N GLU A 145 8.58 -0.93 15.71
CA GLU A 145 8.11 -1.10 14.34
C GLU A 145 7.27 -2.39 14.30
N PHE A 146 6.25 -2.45 13.45
CA PHE A 146 5.66 -3.77 13.18
C PHE A 146 6.80 -4.63 12.64
N THR A 147 7.09 -5.73 13.33
CA THR A 147 8.10 -6.72 12.89
C THR A 147 7.81 -7.20 11.47
N ASP A 148 6.57 -7.04 11.00
CA ASP A 148 6.20 -7.11 9.58
C ASP A 148 5.07 -6.09 9.24
N PRO A 149 5.32 -5.06 8.40
CA PRO A 149 4.27 -4.15 7.93
C PRO A 149 3.14 -4.87 7.15
N LYS A 150 3.35 -6.12 6.73
CA LYS A 150 2.32 -6.96 6.08
C LYS A 150 1.17 -7.36 7.01
N VAL A 151 1.32 -7.23 8.34
CA VAL A 151 0.23 -7.48 9.31
C VAL A 151 -0.96 -6.54 9.06
N VAL A 152 -0.72 -5.33 8.53
CA VAL A 152 -1.77 -4.38 8.17
C VAL A 152 -2.68 -4.92 7.06
N ALA A 153 -2.11 -5.71 6.14
CA ALA A 153 -2.79 -6.31 4.99
C ALA A 153 -3.53 -7.61 5.32
N GLN A 154 -3.08 -8.35 6.34
CA GLN A 154 -3.52 -9.74 6.57
C GLN A 154 -4.77 -9.88 7.44
N GLY A 155 -5.26 -8.83 8.10
CA GLY A 155 -6.53 -8.86 8.87
C GLY A 155 -6.52 -9.71 10.14
N GLU A 156 -5.72 -10.80 10.21
CA GLU A 156 -5.48 -11.61 11.39
C GLU A 156 -4.71 -10.81 12.46
N GLY A 157 -5.23 -10.78 13.69
CA GLY A 157 -4.63 -10.03 14.81
C GLY A 157 -5.25 -8.65 15.08
N ARG A 158 -6.31 -8.25 14.36
CA ARG A 158 -7.05 -7.00 14.63
C ARG A 158 -7.93 -7.03 15.89
N GLU A 159 -7.92 -8.10 16.69
CA GLU A 159 -8.90 -8.25 17.77
C GLU A 159 -8.66 -7.37 19.01
N VAL A 160 -7.48 -6.78 19.24
CA VAL A 160 -7.28 -5.86 20.38
C VAL A 160 -6.14 -4.85 20.16
N ILE A 161 -6.28 -3.90 19.20
CA ILE A 161 -5.31 -2.80 19.07
C ILE A 161 -6.03 -1.47 18.85
N THR A 162 -5.95 -0.56 19.82
CA THR A 162 -6.41 0.82 19.64
C THR A 162 -5.49 1.51 18.66
N VAL A 163 -6.05 2.08 17.59
CA VAL A 163 -5.31 2.81 16.57
C VAL A 163 -5.63 4.29 16.64
N ARG A 164 -4.63 5.15 16.39
CA ARG A 164 -4.83 6.59 16.23
C ARG A 164 -4.67 6.96 14.75
N SER A 165 -5.66 7.62 14.19
CA SER A 165 -5.56 8.26 12.87
C SER A 165 -4.60 9.45 12.93
N GLN A 166 -3.65 9.52 12.01
CA GLN A 166 -2.62 10.57 11.97
C GLN A 166 -2.64 11.40 10.68
N GLY A 167 -3.35 10.95 9.65
CA GLY A 167 -3.35 11.63 8.36
C GLY A 167 -3.93 10.78 7.24
N PHE A 168 -3.68 11.24 6.02
CA PHE A 168 -4.11 10.57 4.80
C PHE A 168 -2.99 10.55 3.76
N VAL A 169 -2.88 9.45 3.01
CA VAL A 169 -2.03 9.35 1.82
C VAL A 169 -2.94 9.23 0.60
N THR A 170 -2.63 9.94 -0.48
CA THR A 170 -3.35 9.81 -1.74
C THR A 170 -2.49 9.09 -2.78
N ILE A 171 -3.05 8.05 -3.37
CA ILE A 171 -2.42 7.23 -4.40
C ILE A 171 -3.30 7.26 -5.65
N SER A 172 -2.67 7.41 -6.81
CA SER A 172 -3.28 7.14 -8.10
C SER A 172 -2.78 5.81 -8.65
N PHE A 173 -3.71 4.99 -9.12
CA PHE A 173 -3.46 3.76 -9.86
C PHE A 173 -3.94 3.93 -11.29
N ASN A 174 -3.24 3.32 -12.23
CA ASN A 174 -3.70 2.96 -13.53
C ASN A 174 -3.54 1.44 -13.63
N VAL A 175 -4.64 0.77 -13.96
CA VAL A 175 -4.73 -0.69 -13.91
C VAL A 175 -5.05 -1.20 -15.30
N VAL A 176 -4.29 -2.18 -15.76
CA VAL A 176 -4.53 -2.89 -17.01
C VAL A 176 -4.56 -4.38 -16.73
N THR A 177 -5.62 -5.05 -17.17
CA THR A 177 -5.71 -6.51 -17.09
C THR A 177 -5.63 -7.13 -18.47
N LYS A 178 -4.99 -8.30 -18.56
CA LYS A 178 -4.92 -9.10 -19.78
C LYS A 178 -5.37 -10.51 -19.48
N ASP A 179 -6.15 -11.09 -20.38
CA ASP A 179 -6.59 -12.49 -20.35
C ASP A 179 -7.52 -12.89 -19.19
N MET A 180 -7.96 -11.96 -18.33
CA MET A 180 -8.96 -12.19 -17.28
C MET A 180 -10.26 -12.84 -17.80
N LYS A 181 -10.77 -12.37 -18.95
CA LYS A 181 -11.98 -12.93 -19.58
C LYS A 181 -11.80 -14.38 -20.05
N LYS A 182 -10.58 -14.80 -20.40
CA LYS A 182 -10.31 -16.21 -20.80
C LYS A 182 -10.52 -17.18 -19.64
N LEU A 183 -10.42 -16.69 -18.41
CA LEU A 183 -10.67 -17.44 -17.18
C LEU A 183 -12.09 -17.21 -16.62
N GLY A 184 -12.95 -16.51 -17.37
CA GLY A 184 -14.35 -16.28 -16.98
C GLY A 184 -14.58 -15.09 -16.04
N TYR A 185 -13.56 -14.26 -15.79
CA TYR A 185 -13.71 -13.06 -14.95
C TYR A 185 -14.14 -11.85 -15.79
N ASP A 186 -15.24 -11.20 -15.39
CA ASP A 186 -15.62 -9.89 -15.92
C ASP A 186 -15.00 -8.77 -15.08
N VAL A 187 -14.47 -7.78 -15.78
CA VAL A 187 -13.77 -6.61 -15.22
C VAL A 187 -14.38 -5.31 -15.74
N SER A 188 -15.59 -5.38 -16.31
CA SER A 188 -16.30 -4.22 -16.82
C SER A 188 -16.56 -3.20 -15.69
N PRO A 189 -16.28 -1.90 -15.91
CA PRO A 189 -16.72 -0.84 -15.00
C PRO A 189 -18.23 -0.90 -14.80
N SER A 190 -18.68 -0.80 -13.54
CA SER A 190 -20.09 -0.89 -13.17
C SER A 190 -20.99 0.11 -13.92
N ASP A 191 -20.42 1.25 -14.34
CA ASP A 191 -21.14 2.29 -15.10
C ASP A 191 -21.47 1.91 -16.56
N MET A 192 -20.90 0.81 -17.07
CA MET A 192 -21.24 0.26 -18.39
C MET A 192 -22.22 -0.92 -18.31
N GLN A 193 -22.72 -1.26 -17.13
CA GLN A 193 -23.77 -2.26 -16.93
C GLN A 193 -25.12 -1.56 -16.68
N ASN A 194 -25.74 -1.03 -17.74
CA ASN A 194 -27.19 -1.08 -17.93
C ASN A 194 -27.67 -0.41 -19.24
N PRO A 195 -28.74 -0.92 -19.88
CA PRO A 195 -29.25 -2.30 -19.93
C PRO A 195 -29.01 -2.98 -21.29
#